data_AF-A0A8H4JW11-F1
#
_entry.id   AF-A0A8H4JW11-F1
#
_cell.length_a   1.000
_cell.length_b   1.000
_cell.length_c   1.000
_cell.angle_alpha   90.00
_cell.angle_beta   90.00
_cell.angle_gamma   90.00
#
_symmetry.space_group_name_H-M   'P 1'
#
loop_
_entity.id
_entity.type
_entity.pdbx_description
1 polymer ?
#
loop_
_entity_poly.entity_id
_entity_poly.type
_entity_poly.pdbx_seq_one_letter_code
_entity_poly.pdbx_strand_id
1 'polypeptide(L)'
;MGDVFGGFRPRPSDILIAIMGMTGSGKSTFISLCNGQDVPVGHDLQACTQHVTAYQCKWSDTSDIYLLDTPGFDDTIRSDTEVLKEIALSLAKTYQDNVKLSGILYLHRITDRRMGGSAQKNLMMFRKLCGKDSLKNVILVTTMWEGEDAATGEKREQELIATDGFWGTLVEEGAQVNRHNNTRSSAMSLLRTVAKNNRVTISIQKEMVSEHKDLNETEAGIGLNSDILLAEQRVMKEMSEALEMERQARKDQDEKSAEEQRQYRETMQKKVDYLNQERKNLKVSLEEMKEQRRRFKVLEGKYKESQERMHQQDKKIESLEKERKLREHEMLQRTEEASKELKSLRLQLSESGDVRMGISGMRPRSSMSHYVKPPWDVTLFLSGRNFFFGAKGESFECRQNDLKPLIGDNDKHKICALGANGSWLYHYHTGSDLNCWTCWSDSLATEYPKLVAWLEKHQKFGCPKHISLGTKGFFFITMMDNSAYWRFPKSVSRDLGEYTVASIAGSIRRFWFGYNHDYMAEMNTAEYEWRIDSYGSLEHRIVDAIEKEDKGIKQLAMNIEDPRGYILIKDAGGALWNAGTNNGRFDEPSWHKFKDHNQDTW
;
A
#
# COMPACT_ATOMS: atom_id res chain seq x y z
N MET A 1 12.58 20.62 -17.43
CA MET A 1 13.28 19.37 -17.81
C MET A 1 14.20 19.02 -16.67
N GLY A 2 13.84 18.05 -15.82
CA GLY A 2 14.63 17.84 -14.60
C GLY A 2 15.98 17.20 -14.93
N ASP A 3 17.00 17.77 -14.31
CA ASP A 3 18.40 17.56 -14.60
C ASP A 3 18.88 16.26 -13.93
N VAL A 4 19.43 15.30 -14.68
CA VAL A 4 20.08 14.10 -14.10
C VAL A 4 21.18 14.53 -13.13
N PHE A 5 21.74 15.71 -13.39
CA PHE A 5 22.75 16.38 -12.59
C PHE A 5 22.17 17.42 -11.61
N GLY A 6 20.87 17.46 -11.32
CA GLY A 6 20.32 18.34 -10.29
C GLY A 6 20.58 19.85 -10.46
N GLY A 7 20.80 20.34 -11.69
CA GLY A 7 21.16 21.73 -12.00
C GLY A 7 22.63 21.92 -12.39
N PHE A 8 23.47 20.90 -12.18
CA PHE A 8 24.89 20.93 -12.51
C PHE A 8 25.12 20.62 -13.99
N ARG A 9 26.02 21.35 -14.64
CA ARG A 9 26.47 21.05 -16.01
C ARG A 9 27.86 20.43 -15.95
N PRO A 10 28.01 19.13 -16.27
CA PRO A 10 29.32 18.49 -16.31
C PRO A 10 30.21 19.16 -17.35
N ARG A 11 31.47 19.38 -17.01
CA ARG A 11 32.50 19.85 -17.92
C ARG A 11 32.99 18.69 -18.78
N PRO A 12 33.55 18.98 -19.97
CA PRO A 12 34.24 17.98 -20.78
C PRO A 12 35.47 17.36 -20.09
N SER A 13 35.93 17.84 -18.93
CA SER A 13 37.01 17.24 -18.13
C SER A 13 36.49 16.36 -16.98
N ASP A 14 35.19 16.40 -16.68
CA ASP A 14 34.63 15.64 -15.57
C ASP A 14 34.48 14.15 -15.90
N ILE A 15 34.43 13.32 -14.86
CA ILE A 15 34.47 11.86 -14.96
C ILE A 15 33.10 11.33 -14.57
N LEU A 16 32.42 10.64 -15.48
CA LEU A 16 31.08 10.10 -15.23
C LEU A 16 31.17 8.59 -15.03
N ILE A 17 30.65 8.10 -13.91
CA ILE A 17 30.67 6.68 -13.55
C ILE A 17 29.25 6.23 -13.24
N ALA A 18 28.76 5.20 -13.95
CA ALA A 18 27.48 4.60 -13.62
C ALA A 18 27.64 3.50 -12.56
N ILE A 19 26.73 3.44 -11.60
CA ILE A 19 26.72 2.39 -10.58
C ILE A 19 25.48 1.54 -10.77
N MET A 20 25.70 0.30 -11.19
CA MET A 20 24.67 -0.68 -11.54
C MET A 20 24.79 -1.93 -10.68
N GLY A 21 23.74 -2.76 -10.72
CA GLY A 21 23.66 -4.00 -9.94
C GLY A 21 22.27 -4.20 -9.34
N MET A 22 22.00 -5.39 -8.83
CA MET A 22 20.71 -5.76 -8.24
C MET A 22 20.32 -4.86 -7.07
N THR A 23 19.02 -4.81 -6.76
CA THR A 23 18.52 -4.19 -5.53
C THR A 23 19.21 -4.81 -4.31
N GLY A 24 19.65 -3.96 -3.37
CA GLY A 24 20.38 -4.39 -2.18
C GLY A 24 21.87 -4.70 -2.37
N SER A 25 22.47 -4.52 -3.56
CA SER A 25 23.90 -4.81 -3.78
C SER A 25 24.89 -3.81 -3.14
N GLY A 26 24.38 -2.76 -2.48
CA GLY A 26 25.19 -1.75 -1.79
C GLY A 26 25.50 -0.50 -2.62
N LYS A 27 24.79 -0.24 -3.73
CA LYS A 27 24.98 0.94 -4.61
C LYS A 27 24.96 2.27 -3.85
N SER A 28 23.88 2.54 -3.12
CA SER A 28 23.74 3.81 -2.39
C SER A 28 24.74 3.92 -1.22
N THR A 29 25.06 2.82 -0.55
CA THR A 29 26.13 2.78 0.47
C THR A 29 27.49 3.13 -0.11
N PHE A 30 27.83 2.58 -1.28
CA PHE A 30 29.07 2.90 -1.99
C PHE A 30 29.16 4.39 -2.33
N ILE A 31 28.07 4.99 -2.83
CA ILE A 31 28.02 6.43 -3.16
C ILE A 31 28.20 7.28 -1.90
N SER A 32 27.54 6.92 -0.81
CA SER A 32 27.68 7.59 0.49
C SER A 32 29.14 7.61 0.95
N LEU A 33 29.83 6.46 0.88
CA LEU A 33 31.25 6.34 1.23
C LEU A 33 32.16 7.22 0.36
N CYS A 34 31.84 7.42 -0.91
CA CYS A 34 32.60 8.28 -1.82
C CYS A 34 32.48 9.76 -1.46
N ASN A 35 31.26 10.21 -1.14
CA ASN A 35 30.98 11.63 -0.91
C ASN A 35 31.34 12.10 0.50
N GLY A 36 31.43 11.19 1.48
CA GLY A 36 31.70 11.56 2.87
C GLY A 36 30.61 12.48 3.46
N GLN A 37 29.44 12.52 2.85
CA GLN A 37 28.21 13.11 3.37
C GLN A 37 27.17 12.01 3.49
N ASP A 38 26.26 12.15 4.46
CA ASP A 38 25.05 11.34 4.54
C ASP A 38 24.19 11.62 3.30
N VAL A 39 24.53 10.97 2.19
CA VAL A 39 23.53 10.63 1.18
C VAL A 39 22.46 9.88 1.96
N PRO A 40 21.16 10.16 1.78
CA PRO A 40 20.11 9.40 2.45
C PRO A 40 20.25 7.92 2.07
N VAL A 41 21.02 7.18 2.86
CA VAL A 41 21.08 5.73 2.85
C VAL A 41 19.74 5.36 3.46
N GLY A 42 18.79 5.00 2.60
CA GLY A 42 17.53 4.43 3.03
C GLY A 42 17.82 3.18 3.85
N HIS A 43 17.92 3.33 5.17
CA HIS A 43 17.80 2.23 6.11
C HIS A 43 16.33 1.80 6.26
N ASP A 44 15.41 2.51 5.59
CA ASP A 44 14.05 2.06 5.32
C ASP A 44 14.07 1.11 4.12
N LEU A 45 13.42 -0.06 4.24
CA LEU A 45 13.23 -1.07 3.19
C LEU A 45 12.48 -0.57 1.93
N GLN A 46 12.34 0.74 1.70
CA GLN A 46 11.86 1.30 0.45
C GLN A 46 13.04 1.58 -0.47
N ALA A 47 13.04 1.00 -1.67
CA ALA A 47 13.98 1.32 -2.73
C ALA A 47 14.05 2.85 -2.96
N CYS A 48 15.10 3.50 -2.44
CA CYS A 48 15.21 4.96 -2.38
C CYS A 48 15.59 5.65 -3.70
N THR A 49 15.68 4.94 -4.83
CA THR A 49 15.98 5.55 -6.14
C THR A 49 14.89 5.29 -7.16
N GLN A 50 13.84 6.11 -7.13
CA GLN A 50 12.82 6.13 -8.19
C GLN A 50 13.39 6.59 -9.54
N HIS A 51 14.48 7.35 -9.52
CA HIS A 51 15.08 8.00 -10.68
C HIS A 51 16.60 7.91 -10.66
N VAL A 52 17.22 7.85 -11.84
CA VAL A 52 18.68 7.96 -11.94
C VAL A 52 19.10 9.33 -11.44
N THR A 53 20.00 9.33 -10.45
CA THR A 53 20.44 10.56 -9.76
C THR A 53 21.97 10.63 -9.82
N ALA A 54 22.50 11.78 -10.24
CA ALA A 54 23.94 12.02 -10.22
C ALA A 54 24.38 12.63 -8.89
N TYR A 55 25.43 12.07 -8.31
CA TYR A 55 26.06 12.56 -7.10
C TYR A 55 27.46 13.08 -7.43
N GLN A 56 27.75 14.33 -7.07
CA GLN A 56 29.05 14.95 -7.29
C GLN A 56 30.03 14.60 -6.16
N CYS A 57 31.16 14.01 -6.52
CA CYS A 57 32.31 13.78 -5.67
C CYS A 57 33.44 14.72 -6.11
N LYS A 58 33.89 15.59 -5.20
CA LYS A 58 35.03 16.48 -5.47
C LYS A 58 36.30 15.65 -5.66
N TRP A 59 36.96 15.84 -6.81
CA TRP A 59 38.10 15.02 -7.20
C TRP A 59 39.39 15.82 -7.34
N SER A 60 39.34 16.94 -8.05
CA SER A 60 40.47 17.85 -8.29
C SER A 60 39.98 19.24 -8.66
N ASP A 61 40.89 20.22 -8.71
CA ASP A 61 40.53 21.58 -9.12
C ASP A 61 40.00 21.65 -10.57
N THR A 62 40.45 20.74 -11.43
CA THR A 62 40.16 20.75 -12.87
C THR A 62 39.06 19.78 -13.30
N SER A 63 38.73 18.79 -12.46
CA SER A 63 37.77 17.72 -12.78
C SER A 63 37.10 17.21 -11.51
N ASP A 64 35.80 16.95 -11.60
CA ASP A 64 34.99 16.27 -10.58
C ASP A 64 34.55 14.88 -11.07
N ILE A 65 34.20 14.00 -10.12
CA ILE A 65 33.59 12.70 -10.42
C ILE A 65 32.08 12.80 -10.19
N TYR A 66 31.29 12.33 -11.14
CA TYR A 66 29.85 12.20 -11.02
C TYR A 66 29.47 10.72 -11.00
N LEU A 67 28.85 10.30 -9.91
CA LEU A 67 28.34 8.93 -9.71
C LEU A 67 26.86 8.90 -10.07
N LEU A 68 26.49 8.20 -11.15
CA LEU A 68 25.10 7.96 -11.48
C LEU A 68 24.59 6.76 -10.69
N ASP A 69 23.75 7.02 -9.69
CA ASP A 69 23.00 5.98 -9.01
C ASP A 69 21.88 5.51 -9.92
N THR A 70 21.86 4.23 -10.25
CA THR A 70 20.81 3.64 -11.08
C THR A 70 19.85 2.79 -10.24
N PRO A 71 18.55 2.78 -10.56
CA PRO A 71 17.62 1.82 -9.96
C PRO A 71 18.13 0.39 -10.14
N GLY A 72 17.91 -0.48 -9.15
CA GLY A 72 18.24 -1.90 -9.29
C GLY A 72 17.27 -2.60 -10.23
N PHE A 73 17.77 -3.54 -11.03
CA PHE A 73 16.92 -4.56 -11.67
C PHE A 73 16.51 -5.60 -10.60
N ASP A 74 15.37 -6.28 -10.79
CA ASP A 74 14.69 -7.08 -9.75
C ASP A 74 14.15 -6.20 -8.59
N ASP A 75 13.53 -5.07 -8.94
CA ASP A 75 12.80 -4.20 -8.01
C ASP A 75 11.40 -4.78 -7.78
N THR A 76 11.00 -4.96 -6.52
CA THR A 76 9.64 -5.45 -6.19
C THR A 76 8.56 -4.47 -6.65
N ILE A 77 8.87 -3.18 -6.73
CA ILE A 77 7.90 -2.13 -7.03
C ILE A 77 7.83 -1.87 -8.54
N ARG A 78 8.91 -2.12 -9.29
CA ARG A 78 9.06 -1.70 -10.70
C ARG A 78 9.38 -2.88 -11.61
N SER A 79 8.81 -2.86 -12.81
CA SER A 79 9.14 -3.88 -13.80
C SER A 79 10.53 -3.65 -14.41
N ASP A 80 11.17 -4.72 -14.88
CA ASP A 80 12.45 -4.63 -15.58
C ASP A 80 12.37 -3.71 -16.82
N THR A 81 11.20 -3.63 -17.48
CA THR A 81 10.94 -2.69 -18.58
C THR A 81 11.08 -1.25 -18.12
N GLU A 82 10.47 -0.90 -16.98
CA GLU A 82 10.54 0.45 -16.42
C GLU A 82 11.95 0.82 -15.95
N VAL A 83 12.70 -0.15 -15.40
CA VAL A 83 14.09 0.04 -14.98
C VAL A 83 14.98 0.29 -16.20
N LEU A 84 14.89 -0.58 -17.22
CA LEU A 84 15.63 -0.42 -18.47
C LEU A 84 15.33 0.92 -19.13
N LYS A 85 14.06 1.32 -19.18
CA LYS A 85 13.61 2.60 -19.74
C LYS A 85 14.21 3.80 -19.04
N GLU A 86 14.25 3.80 -17.70
CA GLU A 86 14.83 4.89 -16.92
C GLU A 86 16.35 4.99 -17.13
N ILE A 87 17.04 3.85 -17.17
CA ILE A 87 18.48 3.81 -17.42
C ILE A 87 18.77 4.29 -18.85
N ALA A 88 18.07 3.75 -19.84
CA ALA A 88 18.23 4.12 -21.25
C ALA A 88 18.00 5.61 -21.48
N LEU A 89 16.91 6.17 -20.94
CA LEU A 89 16.60 7.59 -21.04
C LEU A 89 17.70 8.45 -20.40
N SER A 90 18.22 8.05 -19.24
CA SER A 90 19.25 8.81 -18.52
C SER A 90 20.59 8.78 -19.25
N LEU A 91 21.00 7.61 -19.75
CA LEU A 91 22.23 7.44 -20.53
C LEU A 91 22.14 8.12 -21.90
N ALA A 92 20.99 8.07 -22.56
CA ALA A 92 20.77 8.77 -23.83
C ALA A 92 20.88 10.29 -23.64
N LYS A 93 20.35 10.82 -22.53
CA LYS A 93 20.47 12.23 -22.19
C LYS A 93 21.93 12.65 -22.00
N THR A 94 22.71 11.92 -21.19
CA THR A 94 24.12 12.27 -20.97
C THR A 94 24.92 12.26 -22.27
N TYR A 95 24.62 11.32 -23.17
CA TYR A 95 25.23 11.27 -24.49
C TYR A 95 24.85 12.47 -25.38
N GLN A 96 23.57 12.87 -25.40
CA GLN A 96 23.11 14.06 -26.13
C GLN A 96 23.77 15.36 -25.62
N ASP A 97 24.05 15.42 -24.32
CA ASP A 97 24.79 16.53 -23.69
C ASP A 97 26.32 16.43 -23.91
N ASN A 98 26.78 15.49 -24.75
CA ASN A 98 28.18 15.18 -25.04
C ASN A 98 29.02 14.80 -23.80
N VAL A 99 28.35 14.25 -22.78
CA VAL A 99 28.98 13.72 -21.56
C VAL A 99 29.01 12.20 -21.66
N LYS A 100 30.17 11.66 -22.05
CA LYS A 100 30.38 10.22 -22.18
C LYS A 100 30.76 9.58 -20.84
N LEU A 101 30.39 8.32 -20.67
CA LEU A 101 30.78 7.55 -19.49
C LEU A 101 32.28 7.23 -19.50
N SER A 102 32.93 7.43 -18.35
CA SER A 102 34.31 7.01 -18.10
C SER A 102 34.36 5.53 -17.68
N GLY A 103 33.32 5.03 -17.03
CA GLY A 103 33.17 3.60 -16.75
C GLY A 103 31.90 3.25 -15.99
N ILE A 104 31.75 1.96 -15.71
CA ILE A 104 30.61 1.41 -14.98
C ILE A 104 31.13 0.52 -13.85
N LEU A 105 30.55 0.68 -12.67
CA LEU A 105 30.74 -0.24 -11.55
C LEU A 105 29.50 -1.12 -11.45
N TYR A 106 29.65 -2.43 -11.64
CA TYR A 106 28.57 -3.41 -11.45
C TYR A 106 28.77 -4.11 -10.10
N LEU A 107 27.91 -3.81 -9.13
CA LEU A 107 28.01 -4.32 -7.76
C LEU A 107 27.21 -5.61 -7.58
N HIS A 108 27.84 -6.61 -6.95
CA HIS A 108 27.25 -7.90 -6.61
C HIS A 108 27.65 -8.32 -5.18
N ARG A 109 26.72 -8.87 -4.40
CA ARG A 109 27.01 -9.28 -3.02
C ARG A 109 27.69 -10.64 -3.03
N ILE A 110 28.81 -10.78 -2.33
CA ILE A 110 29.48 -12.08 -2.22
C ILE A 110 28.72 -13.08 -1.33
N THR A 111 27.80 -12.56 -0.50
CA THR A 111 26.94 -13.35 0.39
C THR A 111 25.82 -14.11 -0.34
N ASP A 112 25.59 -13.82 -1.62
CA ASP A 112 24.59 -14.52 -2.42
C ASP A 112 25.06 -15.97 -2.68
N ARG A 113 24.36 -16.94 -2.06
CA ARG A 113 24.73 -18.37 -2.10
C ARG A 113 24.57 -19.02 -3.47
N ARG A 114 23.77 -18.40 -4.34
CA ARG A 114 23.45 -18.89 -5.69
C ARG A 114 23.21 -17.69 -6.60
N MET A 115 23.71 -17.76 -7.82
CA MET A 115 23.28 -16.88 -8.90
C MET A 115 21.88 -17.32 -9.37
N GLY A 116 20.85 -16.78 -8.73
CA GLY A 116 19.45 -17.04 -9.07
C GLY A 116 19.11 -16.65 -10.52
N GLY A 117 18.01 -17.19 -11.04
CA GLY A 117 17.59 -16.94 -12.43
C GLY A 117 17.39 -15.46 -12.75
N SER A 118 16.90 -14.64 -11.80
CA SER A 118 16.77 -13.19 -11.98
C SER A 118 18.12 -12.48 -12.05
N ALA A 119 19.07 -12.85 -11.20
CA ALA A 119 20.43 -12.30 -11.18
C ALA A 119 21.19 -12.55 -12.50
N GLN A 120 21.06 -13.76 -13.07
CA GLN A 120 21.65 -14.11 -14.36
C GLN A 120 21.02 -13.31 -15.51
N LYS A 121 19.68 -13.20 -15.54
CA LYS A 121 18.97 -12.41 -16.56
C LYS A 121 19.38 -10.94 -16.53
N ASN A 122 19.44 -10.35 -15.33
CA ASN A 122 19.91 -8.98 -15.14
C ASN A 122 21.34 -8.81 -15.66
N LEU A 123 22.25 -9.72 -15.32
CA LEU A 123 23.64 -9.65 -15.80
C LEU A 123 23.72 -9.75 -17.33
N MET A 124 22.92 -10.62 -17.97
CA MET A 124 22.84 -10.71 -19.42
C MET A 124 22.28 -9.43 -20.04
N MET A 125 21.24 -8.83 -19.43
CA MET A 125 20.69 -7.55 -19.87
C MET A 125 21.72 -6.43 -19.73
N PHE A 126 22.44 -6.36 -18.62
CA PHE A 126 23.54 -5.43 -18.39
C PHE A 126 24.62 -5.55 -19.48
N ARG A 127 25.04 -6.78 -19.80
CA ARG A 127 26.02 -7.03 -20.87
C ARG A 127 25.52 -6.50 -22.21
N LYS A 128 24.26 -6.74 -22.57
CA LYS A 128 23.64 -6.23 -23.81
C LYS A 128 23.50 -4.71 -23.82
N LEU A 129 23.17 -4.11 -22.67
CA LEU A 129 23.08 -2.66 -22.51
C LEU A 129 24.43 -1.99 -22.77
N CYS A 130 25.49 -2.54 -22.18
CA CYS A 130 26.88 -2.11 -22.38
C CYS A 130 27.31 -2.33 -23.84
N GLY A 131 27.15 -3.56 -24.30
CA GLY A 131 27.73 -4.13 -25.51
C GLY A 131 29.25 -4.29 -25.41
N LYS A 132 29.75 -5.21 -26.22
CA LYS A 132 31.09 -5.83 -26.10
C LYS A 132 32.24 -4.83 -25.98
N ASP A 133 32.29 -3.82 -26.84
CA ASP A 133 33.42 -2.87 -26.91
C ASP A 133 33.56 -1.98 -25.66
N SER A 134 32.48 -1.85 -24.88
CA SER A 134 32.45 -1.02 -23.68
C SER A 134 32.77 -1.78 -22.39
N LEU A 135 32.84 -3.11 -22.43
CA LEU A 135 33.10 -3.95 -21.25
C LEU A 135 34.49 -3.73 -20.65
N LYS A 136 35.47 -3.30 -21.46
CA LYS A 136 36.80 -2.86 -20.95
C LYS A 136 36.75 -1.69 -19.97
N ASN A 137 35.63 -0.95 -19.94
CA ASN A 137 35.38 0.15 -19.02
C ASN A 137 34.46 -0.25 -17.84
N VAL A 138 34.12 -1.53 -17.74
CA VAL A 138 33.34 -2.09 -16.64
C VAL A 138 34.27 -2.67 -15.58
N ILE A 139 33.97 -2.37 -14.33
CA ILE A 139 34.53 -3.08 -13.17
C ILE A 139 33.39 -3.83 -12.48
N LEU A 140 33.52 -5.14 -12.43
CA LEU A 140 32.68 -6.04 -11.65
C LEU A 140 33.18 -6.00 -10.20
N VAL A 141 32.31 -5.58 -9.29
CA VAL A 141 32.67 -5.30 -7.89
C VAL A 141 31.92 -6.25 -6.97
N THR A 142 32.67 -7.06 -6.21
CA THR A 142 32.11 -7.88 -5.12
C THR A 142 32.00 -7.04 -3.85
N THR A 143 30.84 -7.06 -3.18
CA THR A 143 30.51 -6.30 -1.96
C THR A 143 30.10 -7.23 -0.82
N MET A 144 29.90 -6.67 0.39
CA MET A 144 29.47 -7.40 1.61
C MET A 144 30.45 -8.45 2.13
N TRP A 145 31.75 -8.22 1.96
CA TRP A 145 32.82 -9.09 2.45
C TRP A 145 32.87 -9.18 3.98
N GLU A 146 32.33 -8.19 4.69
CA GLU A 146 32.24 -8.16 6.15
C GLU A 146 31.30 -9.22 6.75
N GLY A 147 30.37 -9.75 5.95
CA GLY A 147 29.35 -10.72 6.38
C GLY A 147 29.63 -12.17 6.00
N GLU A 148 30.76 -12.47 5.36
CA GLU A 148 31.10 -13.80 4.85
C GLU A 148 32.48 -14.25 5.34
N ASP A 149 32.64 -15.55 5.55
CA ASP A 149 33.95 -16.15 5.78
C ASP A 149 34.86 -15.96 4.55
N ALA A 150 36.14 -15.61 4.77
CA ALA A 150 37.06 -15.24 3.71
C ALA A 150 37.26 -16.38 2.68
N ALA A 151 37.44 -17.62 3.14
CA ALA A 151 37.63 -18.76 2.24
C ALA A 151 36.36 -19.06 1.43
N THR A 152 35.19 -18.92 2.06
CA THR A 152 33.89 -19.09 1.40
C THR A 152 33.65 -18.01 0.35
N GLY A 153 33.92 -16.74 0.69
CA GLY A 153 33.79 -15.60 -0.23
C GLY A 153 34.75 -15.72 -1.42
N GLU A 154 36.00 -16.13 -1.19
CA GLU A 154 36.98 -16.36 -2.25
C GLU A 154 36.53 -17.46 -3.22
N LYS A 155 36.02 -18.58 -2.71
CA LYS A 155 35.49 -19.65 -3.54
C LYS A 155 34.34 -19.18 -4.43
N ARG A 156 33.42 -18.37 -3.88
CA ARG A 156 32.30 -17.80 -4.65
C ARG A 156 32.76 -16.79 -5.69
N GLU A 157 33.74 -15.96 -5.37
CA GLU A 157 34.31 -15.01 -6.34
C GLU A 157 34.97 -15.75 -7.51
N GLN A 158 35.72 -16.82 -7.24
CA GLN A 158 36.28 -17.67 -8.29
C GLN A 158 35.19 -18.34 -9.14
N GLU A 159 34.11 -18.81 -8.52
CA GLU A 159 32.96 -19.38 -9.24
C GLU A 159 32.27 -18.35 -10.15
N LEU A 160 32.11 -17.11 -9.68
CA LEU A 160 31.60 -16.00 -10.49
C LEU A 160 32.49 -15.78 -11.73
N ILE A 161 33.81 -15.70 -11.54
CA ILE A 161 34.77 -15.42 -12.61
C ILE A 161 34.88 -16.59 -13.59
N ALA A 162 34.83 -17.84 -13.12
CA ALA A 162 35.07 -19.01 -13.95
C ALA A 162 33.85 -19.49 -14.76
N THR A 163 32.65 -18.96 -14.48
CA THR A 163 31.41 -19.44 -15.10
C THR A 163 30.91 -18.46 -16.16
N ASP A 164 30.78 -18.91 -17.41
CA ASP A 164 30.36 -18.08 -18.54
C ASP A 164 28.96 -17.46 -18.37
N GLY A 165 28.06 -18.19 -17.73
CA GLY A 165 26.72 -17.70 -17.37
C GLY A 165 26.72 -16.67 -16.23
N PHE A 166 27.87 -16.48 -15.57
CA PHE A 166 28.12 -15.45 -14.55
C PHE A 166 29.09 -14.41 -15.14
N TRP A 167 30.26 -14.18 -14.52
CA TRP A 167 31.19 -13.15 -14.95
C TRP A 167 32.19 -13.59 -16.00
N GLY A 168 32.34 -14.89 -16.27
CA GLY A 168 33.34 -15.43 -17.21
C GLY A 168 33.34 -14.71 -18.55
N THR A 169 32.19 -14.69 -19.23
CA THR A 169 32.05 -14.01 -20.53
C THR A 169 32.39 -12.51 -20.44
N LEU A 170 32.03 -11.83 -19.35
CA LEU A 170 32.29 -10.39 -19.21
C LEU A 170 33.78 -10.12 -18.99
N VAL A 171 34.46 -10.98 -18.22
CA VAL A 171 35.90 -10.90 -17.95
C VAL A 171 36.69 -11.20 -19.23
N GLU A 172 36.30 -12.22 -20.00
CA GLU A 172 36.88 -12.53 -21.31
C GLU A 172 36.75 -11.35 -22.30
N GLU A 173 35.66 -10.60 -22.22
CA GLU A 173 35.42 -9.40 -23.04
C GLU A 173 36.06 -8.12 -22.45
N GLY A 174 36.86 -8.26 -21.39
CA GLY A 174 37.75 -7.20 -20.88
C GLY A 174 37.28 -6.51 -19.60
N ALA A 175 36.18 -6.94 -18.97
CA ALA A 175 35.76 -6.40 -17.69
C ALA A 175 36.77 -6.73 -16.58
N GLN A 176 37.04 -5.77 -15.71
CA GLN A 176 37.93 -5.96 -14.56
C GLN A 176 37.14 -6.45 -13.34
N VAL A 177 37.79 -7.16 -12.43
CA VAL A 177 37.17 -7.65 -11.18
C VAL A 177 37.89 -7.06 -9.97
N ASN A 178 37.13 -6.49 -9.04
CA ASN A 178 37.66 -5.90 -7.81
C ASN A 178 36.75 -6.16 -6.61
N ARG A 179 37.34 -6.14 -5.41
CA ARG A 179 36.61 -6.23 -4.13
C ARG A 179 36.33 -4.84 -3.56
N HIS A 180 35.16 -4.65 -2.97
CA HIS A 180 34.83 -3.50 -2.14
C HIS A 180 34.50 -3.94 -0.71
N ASN A 181 35.34 -3.52 0.23
CA ASN A 181 35.28 -3.96 1.64
C ASN A 181 34.46 -3.00 2.51
N ASN A 182 33.46 -2.33 1.93
CA ASN A 182 32.59 -1.38 2.63
C ASN A 182 33.37 -0.24 3.36
N THR A 183 34.48 0.19 2.77
CA THR A 183 35.32 1.29 3.30
C THR A 183 35.49 2.41 2.29
N ARG A 184 35.65 3.64 2.78
CA ARG A 184 35.98 4.79 1.92
C ARG A 184 37.26 4.58 1.11
N SER A 185 38.29 3.95 1.69
CA SER A 185 39.55 3.68 1.00
C SER A 185 39.36 2.74 -0.21
N SER A 186 38.60 1.66 -0.04
CA SER A 186 38.30 0.73 -1.15
C SER A 186 37.41 1.38 -2.21
N ALA A 187 36.42 2.19 -1.82
CA ALA A 187 35.58 2.94 -2.75
C ALA A 187 36.40 3.94 -3.59
N MET A 188 37.24 4.76 -2.95
CA MET A 188 38.11 5.72 -3.64
C MET A 188 39.16 5.05 -4.53
N SER A 189 39.61 3.84 -4.19
CA SER A 189 40.49 3.04 -5.05
C SER A 189 39.80 2.66 -6.36
N LEU A 190 38.54 2.21 -6.29
CA LEU A 190 37.74 1.91 -7.48
C LEU A 190 37.54 3.14 -8.37
N LEU A 191 37.22 4.30 -7.77
CA LEU A 191 37.11 5.55 -8.51
C LEU A 191 38.41 5.94 -9.22
N ARG A 192 39.57 5.75 -8.57
CA ARG A 192 40.90 5.99 -9.17
C ARG A 192 41.16 5.11 -10.38
N THR A 193 40.72 3.85 -10.33
CA THR A 193 40.87 2.92 -11.44
C THR A 193 40.04 3.38 -12.63
N VAL A 194 38.76 3.68 -12.41
CA VAL A 194 37.85 4.14 -13.49
C VAL A 194 38.28 5.49 -14.06
N ALA A 195 38.79 6.40 -13.21
CA ALA A 195 39.23 7.73 -13.63
C ALA A 195 40.37 7.72 -14.67
N LYS A 196 41.12 6.62 -14.79
CA LYS A 196 42.20 6.46 -15.77
C LYS A 196 41.70 5.97 -17.13
N ASN A 197 40.46 5.52 -17.23
CA ASN A 197 39.93 4.93 -18.44
C ASN A 197 39.58 6.00 -19.48
N ASN A 198 39.79 5.68 -20.76
CA ASN A 198 39.29 6.48 -21.86
C ASN A 198 37.76 6.39 -21.91
N ARG A 199 37.08 7.51 -22.17
CA ARG A 199 35.61 7.52 -22.24
C ARG A 199 35.08 6.60 -23.33
N VAL A 200 34.00 5.89 -23.02
CA VAL A 200 33.36 4.96 -23.94
C VAL A 200 31.93 5.38 -24.23
N THR A 201 31.45 5.02 -25.42
CA THR A 201 30.04 5.14 -25.77
C THR A 201 29.42 3.77 -25.59
N ILE A 202 28.40 3.69 -24.76
CA ILE A 202 27.67 2.47 -24.51
C ILE A 202 26.74 2.17 -25.68
N SER A 203 26.49 0.89 -25.97
CA SER A 203 25.69 0.45 -27.13
C SER A 203 24.29 1.04 -27.12
N ILE A 204 23.58 1.03 -25.99
CA ILE A 204 22.23 1.62 -25.91
C ILE A 204 22.22 3.13 -26.25
N GLN A 205 23.30 3.86 -25.94
CA GLN A 205 23.41 5.28 -26.30
C GLN A 205 23.55 5.45 -27.81
N LYS A 206 24.40 4.62 -28.44
CA LYS A 206 24.60 4.63 -29.89
C LYS A 206 23.30 4.24 -30.61
N GLU A 207 22.68 3.14 -30.21
CA GLU A 207 21.46 2.60 -30.80
C GLU A 207 20.30 3.60 -30.74
N MET A 208 20.03 4.18 -29.58
CA MET A 208 18.86 5.06 -29.42
C MET A 208 19.11 6.50 -29.90
N VAL A 209 20.32 7.03 -29.72
CA VAL A 209 20.62 8.44 -30.06
C VAL A 209 21.15 8.60 -31.48
N SER A 210 22.06 7.70 -31.90
CA SER A 210 22.73 7.83 -33.21
C SER A 210 22.03 7.03 -34.30
N GLU A 211 21.51 5.84 -33.98
CA GLU A 211 20.81 4.96 -34.92
C GLU A 211 19.28 5.13 -34.88
N HIS A 212 18.76 5.93 -33.93
CA HIS A 212 17.33 6.22 -33.75
C HIS A 212 16.43 4.99 -33.57
N LYS A 213 16.96 3.92 -32.97
CA LYS A 213 16.20 2.71 -32.62
C LYS A 213 15.24 2.97 -31.46
N ASP A 214 14.05 2.36 -31.53
CA ASP A 214 13.16 2.27 -30.38
C ASP A 214 13.75 1.35 -29.30
N LEU A 215 13.30 1.49 -28.05
CA LEU A 215 13.89 0.73 -26.94
C LEU A 215 13.83 -0.80 -27.18
N ASN A 216 12.73 -1.32 -27.74
CA ASN A 216 12.58 -2.74 -28.09
C ASN A 216 13.48 -3.23 -29.24
N GLU A 217 14.09 -2.32 -29.99
CA GLU A 217 15.00 -2.62 -31.12
C GLU A 217 16.47 -2.57 -30.72
N THR A 218 16.78 -2.06 -29.53
CA THR A 218 18.12 -2.11 -28.93
C THR A 218 18.50 -3.53 -28.54
N GLU A 219 19.79 -3.87 -28.48
CA GLU A 219 20.22 -5.21 -28.06
C GLU A 219 19.67 -5.59 -26.67
N ALA A 220 19.67 -4.64 -25.74
CA ALA A 220 19.09 -4.81 -24.40
C ALA A 220 17.58 -5.04 -24.44
N GLY A 221 16.85 -4.26 -25.24
CA GLY A 221 15.40 -4.39 -25.40
C GLY A 221 14.99 -5.68 -26.12
N ILE A 222 15.75 -6.13 -27.12
CA ILE A 222 15.56 -7.44 -27.76
C ILE A 222 15.75 -8.56 -26.73
N GLY A 223 16.78 -8.46 -25.88
CA GLY A 223 17.01 -9.40 -24.80
C GLY A 223 15.83 -9.50 -23.83
N LEU A 224 15.36 -8.37 -23.31
CA LEU A 224 14.23 -8.33 -22.40
C LEU A 224 12.92 -8.78 -23.07
N ASN A 225 12.68 -8.38 -24.33
CA ASN A 225 11.51 -8.83 -25.09
C ASN A 225 11.51 -10.34 -25.32
N SER A 226 12.68 -10.94 -25.58
CA SER A 226 12.82 -12.40 -25.67
C SER A 226 12.43 -13.10 -24.36
N ASP A 227 12.82 -12.54 -23.21
CA ASP A 227 12.45 -13.08 -21.91
C ASP A 227 10.94 -12.96 -21.63
N ILE A 228 10.33 -11.84 -22.02
CA ILE A 228 8.88 -11.64 -21.94
C ILE A 228 8.14 -12.65 -22.82
N LEU A 229 8.62 -12.89 -24.05
CA LEU A 229 8.04 -13.88 -24.96
C LEU A 229 8.15 -15.31 -24.43
N LEU A 230 9.30 -15.68 -23.85
CA LEU A 230 9.48 -16.99 -23.22
C LEU A 230 8.57 -17.15 -22.00
N ALA A 231 8.35 -16.09 -21.21
CA ALA A 231 7.39 -16.10 -20.12
C ALA A 231 5.95 -16.24 -20.64
N GLU A 232 5.59 -15.52 -21.70
CA GLU A 232 4.28 -15.60 -22.35
C GLU A 232 3.99 -17.03 -22.84
N GLN A 233 4.96 -17.68 -23.50
CA GLN A 233 4.84 -19.07 -23.96
C GLN A 233 4.61 -20.05 -22.80
N ARG A 234 5.31 -19.89 -21.67
CA ARG A 234 5.12 -20.75 -20.49
C ARG A 234 3.72 -20.58 -19.91
N VAL A 235 3.27 -19.34 -19.75
CA VAL A 235 1.93 -19.04 -19.22
C VAL A 235 0.85 -19.55 -20.17
N MET A 236 1.02 -19.39 -21.50
CA MET A 236 0.09 -19.95 -22.49
C MET A 236 0.01 -21.47 -22.43
N LYS A 237 1.14 -22.15 -22.21
CA LYS A 237 1.17 -23.60 -22.03
C LYS A 237 0.41 -24.02 -20.77
N GLU A 238 0.70 -23.40 -19.62
CA GLU A 238 -0.01 -23.63 -18.35
C GLU A 238 -1.52 -23.37 -18.49
N MET A 239 -1.90 -22.33 -19.23
CA MET A 239 -3.29 -21.98 -19.52
C MET A 239 -4.00 -23.05 -20.37
N SER A 240 -3.31 -23.65 -21.34
CA SER A 240 -3.82 -24.74 -22.15
C SER A 240 -4.01 -26.01 -21.33
N GLU A 241 -3.04 -26.34 -20.48
CA GLU A 241 -3.12 -27.50 -19.57
C GLU A 241 -4.28 -27.33 -18.57
N ALA A 242 -4.47 -26.13 -18.02
CA ALA A 242 -5.60 -25.81 -17.15
C ALA A 242 -6.95 -25.95 -17.86
N LEU A 243 -7.06 -25.55 -19.13
CA LEU A 243 -8.27 -25.74 -19.93
C LEU A 243 -8.58 -27.22 -20.17
N GLU A 244 -7.57 -28.05 -20.41
CA GLU A 244 -7.74 -29.50 -20.57
C GLU A 244 -8.19 -30.16 -19.25
N MET A 245 -7.57 -29.78 -18.13
CA MET A 245 -7.97 -30.24 -16.80
C MET A 245 -9.39 -29.81 -16.43
N GLU A 246 -9.79 -28.56 -16.74
CA GLU A 246 -11.18 -28.10 -16.55
C GLU A 246 -12.16 -28.97 -17.34
N ARG A 247 -11.88 -29.22 -18.63
CA ARG A 247 -12.76 -30.04 -19.48
C ARG A 247 -12.89 -31.47 -18.97
N GLN A 248 -11.81 -32.04 -18.45
CA GLN A 248 -11.82 -33.38 -17.89
C GLN A 248 -12.62 -33.43 -16.58
N ALA A 249 -12.40 -32.48 -15.66
CA ALA A 249 -13.18 -32.36 -14.42
C ALA A 249 -14.69 -32.23 -14.67
N ARG A 250 -15.10 -31.44 -15.69
CA ARG A 250 -16.51 -31.34 -16.10
C ARG A 250 -17.09 -32.67 -16.60
N LYS A 251 -16.31 -33.49 -17.31
CA LYS A 251 -16.74 -34.83 -17.75
C LYS A 251 -16.90 -35.79 -16.57
N ASP A 252 -16.00 -35.66 -15.59
CA ASP A 252 -16.00 -36.47 -14.37
C ASP A 252 -17.03 -35.98 -13.33
N GLN A 253 -17.83 -34.96 -13.69
CA GLN A 253 -18.83 -34.31 -12.83
C GLN A 253 -18.25 -33.71 -11.54
N ASP A 254 -16.95 -33.38 -11.55
CA ASP A 254 -16.25 -32.67 -10.48
C ASP A 254 -16.27 -31.16 -10.75
N GLU A 255 -17.38 -30.51 -10.38
CA GLU A 255 -17.57 -29.08 -10.60
C GLU A 255 -16.59 -28.23 -9.77
N LYS A 256 -16.13 -28.74 -8.62
CA LYS A 256 -15.17 -28.03 -7.76
C LYS A 256 -13.81 -27.92 -8.46
N SER A 257 -13.27 -29.05 -8.92
CA SER A 257 -12.01 -29.05 -9.67
C SER A 257 -12.12 -28.25 -10.98
N ALA A 258 -13.28 -28.30 -11.65
CA ALA A 258 -13.52 -27.49 -12.85
C ALA A 258 -13.46 -25.98 -12.56
N GLU A 259 -14.09 -25.51 -11.48
CA GLU A 259 -14.07 -24.09 -11.10
C GLU A 259 -12.68 -23.64 -10.61
N GLU A 260 -11.94 -24.47 -9.88
CA GLU A 260 -10.54 -24.19 -9.50
C GLU A 260 -9.64 -23.98 -10.73
N GLN A 261 -9.75 -24.86 -11.75
CA GLN A 261 -8.99 -24.73 -12.99
C GLN A 261 -9.41 -23.49 -13.80
N ARG A 262 -10.69 -23.12 -13.74
CA ARG A 262 -11.19 -21.90 -14.37
C ARG A 262 -10.59 -20.65 -13.71
N GLN A 263 -10.61 -20.55 -12.38
CA GLN A 263 -10.02 -19.43 -11.63
C GLN A 263 -8.51 -19.33 -11.86
N TYR A 264 -7.82 -20.47 -11.89
CA TYR A 264 -6.40 -20.53 -12.23
C TYR A 264 -6.14 -20.01 -13.65
N ARG A 265 -6.96 -20.41 -14.64
CA ARG A 265 -6.88 -19.89 -16.01
C ARG A 265 -7.14 -18.38 -16.08
N GLU A 266 -8.13 -17.86 -15.36
CA GLU A 266 -8.42 -16.42 -15.30
C GLU A 266 -7.24 -15.64 -14.70
N THR A 267 -6.56 -16.20 -13.70
CA THR A 267 -5.32 -15.63 -13.15
C THR A 267 -4.19 -15.64 -14.17
N MET A 268 -4.03 -16.73 -14.93
CA MET A 268 -3.03 -16.80 -16.01
C MET A 268 -3.32 -15.85 -17.16
N GLN A 269 -4.59 -15.63 -17.49
CA GLN A 269 -4.97 -14.63 -18.49
C GLN A 269 -4.54 -13.22 -18.08
N LYS A 270 -4.75 -12.83 -16.82
CA LYS A 270 -4.25 -11.54 -16.29
C LYS A 270 -2.74 -11.43 -16.42
N LYS A 271 -2.01 -12.53 -16.23
CA LYS A 271 -0.55 -12.59 -16.40
C LYS A 271 -0.13 -12.42 -17.86
N VAL A 272 -0.85 -13.00 -18.82
CA VAL A 272 -0.65 -12.77 -20.26
C VAL A 272 -0.90 -11.32 -20.63
N ASP A 273 -1.98 -10.72 -20.11
CA ASP A 273 -2.31 -9.31 -20.35
C ASP A 273 -1.23 -8.38 -19.81
N TYR A 274 -0.71 -8.67 -18.61
CA TYR A 274 0.44 -7.97 -18.03
C TYR A 274 1.70 -8.08 -18.90
N LEU A 275 2.09 -9.28 -19.32
CA LEU A 275 3.26 -9.47 -20.19
C LEU A 275 3.11 -8.76 -21.55
N ASN A 276 1.90 -8.76 -22.10
CA ASN A 276 1.58 -8.02 -23.32
C ASN A 276 1.69 -6.51 -23.13
N GLN A 277 1.30 -5.99 -21.96
CA GLN A 277 1.47 -4.59 -21.61
C GLN A 277 2.95 -4.23 -21.47
N GLU A 278 3.74 -5.08 -20.83
CA GLU A 278 5.20 -4.90 -20.71
C GLU A 278 5.88 -4.86 -22.08
N ARG A 279 5.52 -5.77 -22.99
CA ARG A 279 6.01 -5.75 -24.37
C ARG A 279 5.63 -4.47 -25.12
N LYS A 280 4.41 -3.96 -24.93
CA LYS A 280 3.99 -2.67 -25.50
C LYS A 280 4.78 -1.51 -24.89
N ASN A 281 5.05 -1.54 -23.59
CA ASN A 281 5.81 -0.52 -22.88
C ASN A 281 7.27 -0.42 -23.35
N LEU A 282 7.86 -1.52 -23.85
CA LEU A 282 9.17 -1.54 -24.50
C LEU A 282 9.17 -0.87 -25.88
N LYS A 283 8.03 -0.86 -26.59
CA LYS A 283 7.91 -0.20 -27.89
C LYS A 283 7.70 1.30 -27.67
N VAL A 284 8.80 1.98 -27.37
CA VAL A 284 8.81 3.42 -27.08
C VAL A 284 10.08 4.05 -27.63
N SER A 285 9.89 5.18 -28.31
CA SER A 285 11.00 5.98 -28.85
C SER A 285 11.63 6.88 -27.78
N LEU A 286 12.84 7.37 -28.03
CA LEU A 286 13.51 8.31 -27.11
C LEU A 286 12.70 9.59 -26.86
N GLU A 287 12.02 10.12 -27.88
CA GLU A 287 11.22 11.34 -27.76
C GLU A 287 9.93 11.11 -26.96
N GLU A 288 9.28 9.95 -27.14
CA GLU A 288 8.13 9.57 -26.31
C GLU A 288 8.53 9.38 -24.84
N MET A 289 9.68 8.76 -24.58
CA MET A 289 10.21 8.62 -23.21
C MET A 289 10.45 9.99 -22.56
N LYS A 290 11.03 10.95 -23.29
CA LYS A 290 11.24 12.33 -22.81
C LYS A 290 9.91 13.02 -22.48
N GLU A 291 8.91 12.89 -23.35
CA GLU A 291 7.60 13.50 -23.13
C GLU A 291 6.87 12.87 -21.94
N GLN A 292 6.89 11.54 -21.83
CA GLN A 292 6.33 10.82 -20.67
C GLN A 292 7.01 11.28 -19.37
N ARG A 293 8.34 11.42 -19.37
CA ARG A 293 9.10 11.94 -18.23
C ARG A 293 8.73 13.38 -17.88
N ARG A 294 8.53 14.24 -18.89
CA ARG A 294 8.10 15.62 -18.70
C ARG A 294 6.71 15.69 -18.06
N ARG A 295 5.76 14.90 -18.57
CA ARG A 295 4.40 14.79 -18.02
C ARG A 295 4.42 14.29 -16.58
N PHE A 296 5.21 13.26 -16.30
CA PHE A 296 5.34 12.71 -14.96
C PHE A 296 5.88 13.76 -13.97
N LYS A 297 6.93 14.52 -14.33
CA LYS A 297 7.46 15.60 -13.47
C LYS A 297 6.44 16.70 -13.18
N VAL A 298 5.60 17.06 -14.17
CA VAL A 298 4.52 18.04 -13.95
C VAL A 298 3.49 17.51 -12.96
N LEU A 299 3.11 16.23 -13.08
CA LEU A 299 2.17 15.59 -12.15
C LEU A 299 2.76 15.48 -10.75
N GLU A 300 4.03 15.08 -10.61
CA GLU A 300 4.73 14.98 -9.34
C GLU A 300 4.81 16.36 -8.64
N GLY A 301 5.13 17.42 -9.39
CA GLY A 301 5.13 18.79 -8.88
C GLY A 301 3.76 19.21 -8.37
N LYS A 302 2.69 18.97 -9.15
CA LYS A 302 1.30 19.24 -8.71
C LYS A 302 0.93 18.46 -7.46
N TYR A 303 1.37 17.20 -7.36
CA TYR A 303 1.11 16.36 -6.20
C TYR A 303 1.82 16.89 -4.95
N LYS A 304 3.11 17.28 -5.05
CA LYS A 304 3.86 17.91 -3.95
C LYS A 304 3.22 19.23 -3.52
N GLU A 305 2.86 20.10 -4.45
CA GLU A 305 2.13 21.34 -4.13
C GLU A 305 0.78 21.07 -3.45
N SER A 306 0.08 20.00 -3.82
CA SER A 306 -1.17 19.60 -3.18
C SER A 306 -0.93 19.09 -1.76
N GLN A 307 0.13 18.30 -1.55
CA GLN A 307 0.54 17.79 -0.24
C GLN A 307 0.95 18.94 0.70
N GLU A 308 1.75 19.90 0.21
CA GLU A 308 2.15 21.08 0.97
C GLU A 308 0.94 21.95 1.34
N ARG A 309 0.02 22.17 0.40
CA ARG A 309 -1.25 22.88 0.67
C ARG A 309 -2.08 22.18 1.74
N MET A 310 -2.19 20.86 1.67
CA MET A 310 -2.89 20.06 2.68
C MET A 310 -2.21 20.18 4.05
N HIS A 311 -0.89 20.09 4.10
CA HIS A 311 -0.13 20.24 5.34
C HIS A 311 -0.25 21.65 5.95
N GLN A 312 -0.27 22.69 5.12
CA GLN A 312 -0.52 24.07 5.57
C GLN A 312 -1.95 24.23 6.10
N GLN A 313 -2.95 23.62 5.45
CA GLN A 313 -4.33 23.61 5.91
C GLN A 313 -4.46 22.87 7.25
N ASP A 314 -3.82 21.72 7.41
CA ASP A 314 -3.83 20.95 8.67
C ASP A 314 -3.25 21.76 9.82
N LYS A 315 -2.10 22.44 9.60
CA LYS A 315 -1.51 23.36 10.61
C LYS A 315 -2.46 24.49 10.99
N LYS A 316 -3.19 25.05 10.01
CA LYS A 316 -4.17 26.10 10.25
C LYS A 316 -5.38 25.58 11.05
N ILE A 317 -5.88 24.39 10.72
CA ILE A 317 -6.97 23.74 11.47
C ILE A 317 -6.54 23.53 12.92
N GLU A 318 -5.33 22.99 13.15
CA GLU A 318 -4.81 22.77 14.50
C GLU A 318 -4.73 24.07 15.32
N SER A 319 -4.31 25.17 14.70
CA SER A 319 -4.27 26.49 15.36
C SER A 319 -5.66 27.00 15.74
N LEU A 320 -6.65 26.82 14.85
CA LEU A 320 -8.03 27.24 15.08
C LEU A 320 -8.72 26.37 16.14
N GLU A 321 -8.40 25.07 16.19
CA GLU A 321 -8.91 24.17 17.23
C GLU A 321 -8.36 24.51 18.61
N LYS A 322 -7.08 24.91 18.71
CA LYS A 322 -6.49 25.42 19.95
C LYS A 322 -7.21 26.68 20.44
N GLU A 323 -7.47 27.64 19.54
CA GLU A 323 -8.27 28.83 19.88
C GLU A 323 -9.71 28.49 20.28
N ARG A 324 -10.34 27.52 19.61
CA ARG A 324 -11.71 27.09 19.91
C ARG A 324 -11.79 26.49 21.31
N LYS A 325 -10.85 25.60 21.67
CA LYS A 325 -10.77 24.99 23.01
C LYS A 325 -10.56 26.03 24.10
N LEU A 326 -9.73 27.05 23.85
CA LEU A 326 -9.54 28.14 24.80
C LEU A 326 -10.84 28.93 25.01
N ARG A 327 -11.54 29.30 23.93
CA ARG A 327 -12.83 29.98 24.00
C ARG A 327 -13.93 29.14 24.65
N GLU A 328 -13.97 27.84 24.40
CA GLU A 328 -14.89 26.90 25.04
C GLU A 328 -14.63 26.84 26.56
N HIS A 329 -13.36 26.82 26.98
CA HIS A 329 -13.02 26.83 28.40
C HIS A 329 -13.42 28.14 29.10
N GLU A 330 -13.17 29.29 28.46
CA GLU A 330 -13.62 30.61 28.96
C GLU A 330 -15.15 30.70 29.05
N MET A 331 -15.87 30.19 28.05
CA MET A 331 -17.33 30.10 28.07
C MET A 331 -17.82 29.19 29.20
N LEU A 332 -17.20 28.03 29.41
CA LEU A 332 -17.59 27.09 30.45
C LEU A 332 -17.47 27.73 31.84
N GLN A 333 -16.35 28.43 32.11
CA GLN A 333 -16.16 29.17 33.36
C GLN A 333 -17.25 30.23 33.57
N ARG A 334 -17.56 31.03 32.55
CA ARG A 334 -18.67 32.02 32.61
C ARG A 334 -20.03 31.37 32.84
N THR A 335 -20.31 30.22 32.22
CA THR A 335 -21.57 29.50 32.43
C THR A 335 -21.65 28.87 33.82
N GLU A 336 -20.54 28.40 34.39
CA GLU A 336 -20.50 27.91 35.76
C GLU A 336 -20.78 29.03 36.76
N GLU A 337 -20.20 30.21 36.56
CA GLU A 337 -20.47 31.42 37.34
C GLU A 337 -21.96 31.81 37.26
N ALA A 338 -22.50 31.94 36.05
CA ALA A 338 -23.91 32.23 35.82
C ALA A 338 -24.84 31.15 36.40
N SER A 339 -24.42 29.87 36.39
CA SER A 339 -25.20 28.77 36.97
C SER A 339 -25.24 28.82 38.50
N LYS A 340 -24.15 29.27 39.15
CA LYS A 340 -24.11 29.49 40.61
C LYS A 340 -25.04 30.64 41.00
N GLU A 341 -25.04 31.72 40.22
CA GLU A 341 -25.99 32.83 40.38
C GLU A 341 -27.43 32.36 40.19
N LEU A 342 -27.73 31.64 39.10
CA LEU A 342 -29.05 31.05 38.84
C LEU A 342 -29.48 30.06 39.92
N LYS A 343 -28.56 29.30 40.53
CA LYS A 343 -28.87 28.37 41.63
C LYS A 343 -29.24 29.12 42.90
N SER A 344 -28.60 30.26 43.16
CA SER A 344 -28.94 31.16 44.26
C SER A 344 -30.33 31.80 44.06
N LEU A 345 -30.66 32.21 42.83
CA LEU A 345 -31.96 32.72 42.43
C LEU A 345 -33.04 31.62 42.40
N ARG A 346 -32.71 30.38 42.01
CA ARG A 346 -33.63 29.23 42.07
C ARG A 346 -33.98 28.83 43.49
N LEU A 347 -33.05 28.99 44.44
CA LEU A 347 -33.33 28.79 45.86
C LEU A 347 -34.34 29.82 46.39
N GLN A 348 -34.45 30.97 45.73
CA GLN A 348 -35.43 32.02 46.04
C GLN A 348 -36.78 31.83 45.31
N LEU A 349 -36.84 30.97 44.29
CA LEU A 349 -37.99 30.84 43.37
C LEU A 349 -38.63 29.45 43.34
N SER A 350 -38.33 28.56 44.30
CA SER A 350 -38.99 27.25 44.40
C SER A 350 -40.27 27.26 45.27
N GLU A 351 -41.09 28.30 45.12
CA GLU A 351 -42.55 28.16 45.14
C GLU A 351 -43.01 28.23 43.68
N SER A 352 -43.71 27.20 43.22
CA SER A 352 -44.34 27.05 41.89
C SER A 352 -43.51 26.40 40.77
N GLY A 353 -43.98 25.21 40.38
CA GLY A 353 -44.22 24.87 38.97
C GLY A 353 -43.10 24.21 38.16
N ASP A 354 -43.32 22.93 37.84
CA ASP A 354 -42.64 22.15 36.79
C ASP A 354 -42.63 22.86 35.43
N VAL A 355 -41.45 22.98 34.80
CA VAL A 355 -41.33 23.15 33.33
C VAL A 355 -40.09 22.43 32.79
N ARG A 356 -40.34 21.53 31.82
CA ARG A 356 -39.35 20.92 30.92
C ARG A 356 -38.70 21.99 30.03
N MET A 357 -37.38 22.01 29.94
CA MET A 357 -36.64 22.79 28.94
C MET A 357 -36.07 21.84 27.87
N GLY A 358 -36.53 22.03 26.64
CA GLY A 358 -36.08 21.30 25.46
C GLY A 358 -34.66 21.67 25.06
N ILE A 359 -33.95 20.71 24.46
CA ILE A 359 -32.62 20.92 23.89
C ILE A 359 -32.76 21.26 22.42
N SER A 360 -32.11 22.37 22.08
CA SER A 360 -31.80 22.92 20.76
C SER A 360 -31.44 21.85 19.72
N GLY A 361 -32.05 21.98 18.54
CA GLY A 361 -32.07 20.96 17.50
C GLY A 361 -30.73 20.72 16.82
N MET A 362 -30.37 19.44 16.71
CA MET A 362 -29.49 18.94 15.67
C MET A 362 -30.24 19.00 14.33
N ARG A 363 -29.65 19.67 13.32
CA ARG A 363 -30.18 19.63 11.95
C ARG A 363 -29.77 18.31 11.30
N PRO A 364 -30.72 17.44 10.89
CA PRO A 364 -30.43 16.32 10.01
C PRO A 364 -29.80 16.85 8.72
N ARG A 365 -28.65 16.34 8.31
CA ARG A 365 -28.06 16.64 7.00
C ARG A 365 -28.54 15.56 6.02
N SER A 366 -29.52 15.92 5.19
CA SER A 366 -30.18 14.99 4.28
C SER A 366 -29.26 14.55 3.14
N SER A 367 -29.16 13.24 2.92
CA SER A 367 -28.73 12.69 1.64
C SER A 367 -29.97 12.25 0.86
N MET A 368 -30.47 13.09 -0.06
CA MET A 368 -31.49 12.67 -1.03
C MET A 368 -30.85 11.72 -2.04
N SER A 369 -30.71 10.44 -1.69
CA SER A 369 -30.25 9.39 -2.59
C SER A 369 -31.30 8.28 -2.68
N HIS A 370 -31.43 7.68 -3.86
CA HIS A 370 -32.40 6.62 -4.13
C HIS A 370 -32.00 5.30 -3.46
N TYR A 371 -32.93 4.71 -2.71
CA TYR A 371 -32.82 3.40 -2.07
C TYR A 371 -32.39 2.30 -3.04
N VAL A 372 -31.39 1.53 -2.63
CA VAL A 372 -31.16 0.17 -3.10
C VAL A 372 -31.41 -0.75 -1.91
N LYS A 373 -32.24 -1.79 -2.08
CA LYS A 373 -32.59 -2.71 -1.01
C LYS A 373 -31.30 -3.26 -0.39
N PRO A 374 -31.07 -3.01 0.91
CA PRO A 374 -29.86 -3.46 1.54
C PRO A 374 -29.80 -5.00 1.65
N PRO A 375 -28.64 -5.63 1.45
CA PRO A 375 -28.44 -7.07 1.64
C PRO A 375 -28.27 -7.50 3.12
N TRP A 376 -28.40 -6.62 4.12
CA TRP A 376 -28.19 -6.97 5.53
C TRP A 376 -29.50 -7.36 6.23
N ASP A 377 -29.59 -8.64 6.55
CA ASP A 377 -30.62 -9.17 7.44
C ASP A 377 -30.28 -8.87 8.92
N VAL A 378 -28.97 -8.83 9.28
CA VAL A 378 -28.47 -8.54 10.63
C VAL A 378 -27.15 -7.75 10.68
N THR A 379 -27.03 -6.83 11.65
CA THR A 379 -25.83 -6.02 11.92
C THR A 379 -25.48 -5.98 13.40
N LEU A 380 -24.18 -6.16 13.72
CA LEU A 380 -23.68 -6.26 15.08
C LEU A 380 -22.45 -5.38 15.27
N PHE A 381 -22.39 -4.61 16.36
CA PHE A 381 -21.22 -3.81 16.72
C PHE A 381 -20.96 -3.85 18.22
N LEU A 382 -19.68 -3.86 18.61
CA LEU A 382 -19.22 -3.89 20.00
C LEU A 382 -18.06 -2.90 20.18
N SER A 383 -18.17 -1.99 21.16
CA SER A 383 -17.06 -1.11 21.58
C SER A 383 -17.15 -0.85 23.07
N GLY A 384 -16.23 -1.43 23.84
CA GLY A 384 -16.18 -1.29 25.28
C GLY A 384 -17.46 -1.88 25.88
N ARG A 385 -18.27 -1.06 26.54
CA ARG A 385 -19.59 -1.46 27.07
C ARG A 385 -20.75 -1.17 26.11
N ASN A 386 -20.49 -0.47 25.01
CA ASN A 386 -21.50 -0.10 24.03
C ASN A 386 -21.71 -1.24 23.04
N PHE A 387 -22.96 -1.46 22.64
CA PHE A 387 -23.31 -2.47 21.66
C PHE A 387 -24.49 -2.01 20.80
N PHE A 388 -24.56 -2.57 19.60
CA PHE A 388 -25.70 -2.45 18.71
C PHE A 388 -25.99 -3.80 18.07
N PHE A 389 -27.22 -4.27 18.21
CA PHE A 389 -27.75 -5.47 17.58
C PHE A 389 -28.97 -5.07 16.74
N GLY A 390 -28.83 -5.06 15.41
CA GLY A 390 -29.88 -4.68 14.49
C GLY A 390 -30.31 -5.84 13.60
N ALA A 391 -31.61 -5.99 13.43
CA ALA A 391 -32.24 -6.88 12.46
C ALA A 391 -33.38 -6.14 11.74
N LYS A 392 -34.06 -6.80 10.81
CA LYS A 392 -35.16 -6.19 10.06
C LYS A 392 -36.29 -5.74 10.99
N GLY A 393 -36.45 -4.41 11.14
CA GLY A 393 -37.52 -3.81 11.94
C GLY A 393 -37.29 -3.77 13.46
N GLU A 394 -36.19 -4.34 13.96
CA GLU A 394 -35.87 -4.39 15.39
C GLU A 394 -34.40 -4.05 15.65
N SER A 395 -34.13 -3.36 16.76
CA SER A 395 -32.76 -3.08 17.19
C SER A 395 -32.64 -2.97 18.70
N PHE A 396 -31.59 -3.54 19.28
CA PHE A 396 -31.19 -3.41 20.68
C PHE A 396 -29.87 -2.63 20.74
N GLU A 397 -29.80 -1.59 21.54
CA GLU A 397 -28.61 -0.74 21.61
C GLU A 397 -28.36 -0.18 23.00
N CYS A 398 -27.09 -0.02 23.35
CA CYS A 398 -26.64 0.66 24.56
C CYS A 398 -25.49 1.61 24.21
N ARG A 399 -25.62 2.89 24.59
CA ARG A 399 -24.65 3.96 24.31
C ARG A 399 -24.47 4.84 25.55
N GLN A 400 -23.24 5.15 25.94
CA GLN A 400 -22.94 6.17 26.95
C GLN A 400 -23.05 7.59 26.35
N ASN A 401 -24.20 8.24 26.59
CA ASN A 401 -24.56 9.64 26.28
C ASN A 401 -24.65 10.08 24.80
N ASP A 402 -25.44 11.14 24.63
CA ASP A 402 -25.74 11.94 23.42
C ASP A 402 -26.62 11.37 22.30
N LEU A 403 -27.66 10.58 22.62
CA LEU A 403 -28.91 10.64 21.86
C LEU A 403 -30.06 9.96 22.64
N LYS A 404 -31.20 10.65 22.74
CA LYS A 404 -32.48 9.91 22.75
C LYS A 404 -32.73 9.49 21.31
N PRO A 405 -33.11 8.25 21.04
CA PRO A 405 -33.30 7.77 19.68
C PRO A 405 -34.21 8.73 18.90
N LEU A 406 -33.80 9.10 17.69
CA LEU A 406 -34.66 9.74 16.69
C LEU A 406 -35.66 8.66 16.25
N ILE A 407 -36.60 8.30 17.12
CA ILE A 407 -37.58 7.23 16.88
C ILE A 407 -38.66 7.79 15.97
N GLY A 408 -38.65 7.37 14.71
CA GLY A 408 -39.88 7.16 13.97
C GLY A 408 -40.21 5.66 13.96
N ASP A 409 -41.48 5.31 14.21
CA ASP A 409 -41.99 3.92 14.11
C ASP A 409 -41.93 3.35 12.67
N ASN A 410 -41.47 4.15 11.70
CA ASN A 410 -41.48 3.83 10.26
C ASN A 410 -40.10 3.50 9.66
N ASP A 411 -39.07 3.34 10.49
CA ASP A 411 -37.70 3.08 10.02
C ASP A 411 -37.43 1.57 9.88
N LYS A 412 -37.37 1.07 8.64
CA LYS A 412 -37.33 -0.39 8.36
C LYS A 412 -35.93 -1.02 8.41
N HIS A 413 -34.87 -0.23 8.20
CA HIS A 413 -33.48 -0.70 8.18
C HIS A 413 -32.59 0.32 8.88
N LYS A 414 -31.82 -0.13 9.88
CA LYS A 414 -30.98 0.70 10.76
C LYS A 414 -29.61 0.05 10.92
N ILE A 415 -28.54 0.84 10.79
CA ILE A 415 -27.17 0.44 11.10
C ILE A 415 -26.62 1.47 12.08
N CYS A 416 -26.09 1.02 13.21
CA CYS A 416 -25.25 1.85 14.07
C CYS A 416 -23.85 1.27 14.18
N ALA A 417 -22.90 1.83 13.43
CA ALA A 417 -21.50 1.50 13.60
C ALA A 417 -20.94 2.19 14.85
N LEU A 418 -20.32 1.41 15.73
CA LEU A 418 -19.70 1.89 16.96
C LEU A 418 -18.19 1.98 16.79
N GLY A 419 -17.63 3.12 17.19
CA GLY A 419 -16.20 3.39 17.24
C GLY A 419 -15.73 3.66 18.67
N ALA A 420 -14.44 3.94 18.81
CA ALA A 420 -13.79 4.15 20.09
C ALA A 420 -14.34 5.37 20.85
N ASN A 421 -14.20 5.37 22.18
CA ASN A 421 -14.56 6.49 23.06
C ASN A 421 -16.04 6.93 22.93
N GLY A 422 -16.94 5.98 22.70
CA GLY A 422 -18.38 6.27 22.55
C GLY A 422 -18.75 6.93 21.23
N SER A 423 -17.87 6.88 20.23
CA SER A 423 -18.17 7.38 18.89
C SER A 423 -19.17 6.48 18.18
N TRP A 424 -20.11 7.06 17.44
CA TRP A 424 -21.04 6.26 16.64
C TRP A 424 -21.43 6.97 15.33
N LEU A 425 -21.72 6.14 14.33
CA LEU A 425 -22.29 6.52 13.04
C LEU A 425 -23.59 5.75 12.84
N TYR A 426 -24.67 6.45 12.55
CA TYR A 426 -26.01 5.90 12.42
C TYR A 426 -26.53 6.13 11.00
N HIS A 427 -26.98 5.07 10.34
CA HIS A 427 -27.61 5.13 9.03
C HIS A 427 -28.99 4.46 9.08
N TYR A 428 -30.01 5.13 8.55
CA TYR A 428 -31.38 4.63 8.57
C TYR A 428 -32.18 5.02 7.33
N HIS A 429 -33.24 4.25 7.09
CA HIS A 429 -34.18 4.47 5.98
C HIS A 429 -35.56 4.84 6.51
N THR A 430 -36.14 5.91 5.99
CA THR A 430 -37.46 6.39 6.39
C THR A 430 -38.55 5.92 5.42
N GLY A 431 -39.52 5.12 5.89
CA GLY A 431 -40.84 4.94 5.25
C GLY A 431 -40.87 4.46 3.77
N SER A 432 -41.97 4.80 3.07
CA SER A 432 -42.30 4.40 1.68
C SER A 432 -41.46 5.09 0.60
N ASP A 433 -40.74 6.15 0.96
CA ASP A 433 -40.20 7.11 -0.02
C ASP A 433 -38.73 6.85 -0.34
N LEU A 434 -38.19 5.71 0.08
CA LEU A 434 -36.89 5.21 -0.39
C LEU A 434 -35.72 6.20 -0.12
N ASN A 435 -35.86 7.05 0.91
CA ASN A 435 -34.82 7.99 1.35
C ASN A 435 -33.95 7.36 2.44
N CYS A 436 -32.65 7.65 2.41
CA CYS A 436 -31.70 7.24 3.42
C CYS A 436 -31.08 8.45 4.14
N TRP A 437 -30.74 8.27 5.41
CA TRP A 437 -30.20 9.30 6.29
C TRP A 437 -29.00 8.78 7.03
N THR A 438 -27.96 9.60 7.13
CA THR A 438 -26.75 9.32 7.92
C THR A 438 -26.53 10.43 8.92
N CYS A 439 -26.36 10.08 10.19
CA CYS A 439 -25.96 10.98 11.26
C CYS A 439 -24.86 10.35 12.12
N TRP A 440 -24.18 11.13 12.95
CA TRP A 440 -23.07 10.67 13.78
C TRP A 440 -22.91 11.52 15.04
N SER A 441 -22.17 11.02 16.03
CA SER A 441 -21.85 11.75 17.25
C SER A 441 -20.79 12.83 17.05
N ASP A 442 -20.77 13.82 17.93
CA ASP A 442 -19.68 14.81 18.00
C ASP A 442 -18.33 14.14 18.35
N SER A 443 -18.37 13.07 19.15
CA SER A 443 -17.20 12.22 19.40
C SER A 443 -16.67 11.56 18.14
N LEU A 444 -17.54 11.14 17.19
CA LEU A 444 -17.10 10.61 15.90
C LEU A 444 -16.35 11.66 15.08
N ALA A 445 -16.78 12.91 15.09
CA ALA A 445 -16.07 14.00 14.41
C ALA A 445 -14.67 14.24 14.99
N THR A 446 -14.51 14.01 16.29
CA THR A 446 -13.23 14.15 16.99
C THR A 446 -12.30 12.96 16.76
N GLU A 447 -12.83 11.74 16.87
CA GLU A 447 -12.05 10.50 16.76
C GLU A 447 -11.78 10.08 15.30
N TYR A 448 -12.69 10.42 14.38
CA TYR A 448 -12.63 10.03 12.96
C TYR A 448 -12.78 11.25 12.03
N PRO A 449 -11.95 12.31 12.16
CA PRO A 449 -12.12 13.55 11.41
C PRO A 449 -12.03 13.36 9.89
N LYS A 450 -11.21 12.39 9.42
CA LYS A 450 -11.10 12.03 8.00
C LYS A 450 -12.35 11.35 7.44
N LEU A 451 -13.05 10.57 8.26
CA LEU A 451 -14.31 9.93 7.88
C LEU A 451 -15.41 10.98 7.82
N VAL A 452 -15.50 11.84 8.85
CA VAL A 452 -16.50 12.92 8.89
C VAL A 452 -16.29 13.91 7.75
N ALA A 453 -15.06 14.37 7.49
CA ALA A 453 -14.78 15.24 6.34
C ALA A 453 -15.17 14.60 5.00
N TRP A 454 -14.98 13.29 4.87
CA TRP A 454 -15.44 12.55 3.70
C TRP A 454 -16.98 12.54 3.64
N LEU A 455 -17.68 12.11 4.68
CA LEU A 455 -19.15 12.09 4.76
C LEU A 455 -19.77 13.47 4.49
N GLU A 456 -19.14 14.55 4.97
CA GLU A 456 -19.61 15.92 4.76
C GLU A 456 -19.46 16.39 3.32
N LYS A 457 -18.32 16.08 2.67
CA LYS A 457 -18.13 16.33 1.24
C LYS A 457 -19.01 15.42 0.39
N HIS A 458 -19.39 14.29 0.96
CA HIS A 458 -20.13 13.21 0.34
C HIS A 458 -21.56 13.10 0.93
N GLN A 459 -22.25 14.24 1.06
CA GLN A 459 -23.61 14.32 1.63
C GLN A 459 -24.73 13.80 0.71
N LYS A 460 -24.48 13.52 -0.57
CA LYS A 460 -25.48 12.94 -1.51
C LYS A 460 -25.36 11.42 -1.69
N PHE A 461 -24.67 10.74 -0.78
CA PHE A 461 -24.15 9.41 -1.09
C PHE A 461 -25.18 8.35 -0.75
N GLY A 462 -25.18 7.30 -1.58
CA GLY A 462 -26.08 6.15 -1.50
C GLY A 462 -26.01 5.43 -0.15
N CYS A 463 -26.69 4.29 -0.08
CA CYS A 463 -26.69 3.45 1.10
C CYS A 463 -25.28 2.82 1.27
N PRO A 464 -24.69 2.82 2.48
CA PRO A 464 -23.45 2.10 2.75
C PRO A 464 -23.71 0.59 2.73
N LYS A 465 -22.81 -0.16 2.10
CA LYS A 465 -22.80 -1.62 2.01
C LYS A 465 -22.20 -2.32 3.23
N HIS A 466 -21.16 -1.73 3.80
CA HIS A 466 -20.51 -2.24 5.01
C HIS A 466 -19.87 -1.07 5.73
N ILE A 467 -19.91 -1.06 7.07
CA ILE A 467 -19.27 -0.03 7.88
C ILE A 467 -18.52 -0.75 9.00
N SER A 468 -17.26 -0.38 9.21
CA SER A 468 -16.47 -0.83 10.35
C SER A 468 -15.60 0.31 10.86
N LEU A 469 -15.62 0.52 12.17
CA LEU A 469 -14.84 1.54 12.86
C LEU A 469 -13.87 0.83 13.81
N GLY A 470 -12.59 1.16 13.70
CA GLY A 470 -11.54 0.68 14.60
C GLY A 470 -11.04 1.78 15.52
N THR A 471 -10.15 1.47 16.45
CA THR A 471 -9.55 2.47 17.35
C THR A 471 -8.65 3.47 16.61
N LYS A 472 -8.28 4.59 17.23
CA LYS A 472 -7.32 5.59 16.69
C LYS A 472 -7.73 6.18 15.32
N GLY A 473 -9.03 6.26 15.04
CA GLY A 473 -9.56 6.86 13.81
C GLY A 473 -9.41 5.99 12.55
N PHE A 474 -9.20 4.68 12.68
CA PHE A 474 -9.21 3.73 11.56
C PHE A 474 -10.64 3.33 11.20
N PHE A 475 -10.94 3.19 9.91
CA PHE A 475 -12.28 2.85 9.45
C PHE A 475 -12.23 2.16 8.09
N PHE A 476 -13.32 1.49 7.74
CA PHE A 476 -13.56 0.89 6.43
C PHE A 476 -15.05 0.99 6.13
N ILE A 477 -15.39 1.65 5.03
CA ILE A 477 -16.76 1.79 4.55
C ILE A 477 -16.80 1.36 3.08
N THR A 478 -17.73 0.47 2.72
CA THR A 478 -18.06 0.18 1.33
C THR A 478 -19.45 0.71 1.03
N MET A 479 -19.69 1.08 -0.21
CA MET A 479 -20.95 1.61 -0.70
C MET A 479 -21.64 0.60 -1.63
N MET A 480 -22.92 0.81 -1.93
CA MET A 480 -23.66 -0.09 -2.84
C MET A 480 -23.13 -0.14 -4.27
N ASP A 481 -22.38 0.87 -4.72
CA ASP A 481 -21.68 0.88 -6.00
C ASP A 481 -20.32 0.14 -5.96
N ASN A 482 -20.02 -0.57 -4.86
CA ASN A 482 -18.76 -1.24 -4.56
C ASN A 482 -17.54 -0.30 -4.46
N SER A 483 -17.75 1.02 -4.39
CA SER A 483 -16.68 1.91 -3.94
C SER A 483 -16.38 1.65 -2.47
N ALA A 484 -15.10 1.68 -2.11
CA ALA A 484 -14.65 1.58 -0.75
C ALA A 484 -13.95 2.88 -0.34
N TYR A 485 -14.05 3.24 0.93
CA TYR A 485 -13.26 4.30 1.53
C TYR A 485 -12.75 3.81 2.88
N TRP A 486 -11.46 3.97 3.14
CA TRP A 486 -10.84 3.29 4.25
C TRP A 486 -9.61 4.01 4.77
N ARG A 487 -9.24 3.66 5.99
CA ARG A 487 -7.99 4.02 6.64
C ARG A 487 -7.58 2.86 7.54
N PHE A 488 -6.56 2.12 7.14
CA PHE A 488 -6.03 0.99 7.90
C PHE A 488 -4.79 1.35 8.73
N PRO A 489 -4.53 0.61 9.83
CA PRO A 489 -3.22 0.58 10.47
C PRO A 489 -2.13 0.12 9.49
N LYS A 490 -0.88 0.55 9.73
CA LYS A 490 0.28 0.08 8.96
C LYS A 490 0.49 -1.44 9.10
N SER A 491 0.16 -2.02 10.27
CA SER A 491 0.25 -3.46 10.48
C SER A 491 -0.73 -4.22 9.58
N VAL A 492 -2.01 -3.86 9.61
CA VAL A 492 -3.04 -4.41 8.71
C VAL A 492 -2.65 -4.24 7.24
N SER A 493 -2.10 -3.09 6.86
CA SER A 493 -1.64 -2.83 5.48
C SER A 493 -0.50 -3.75 5.04
N ARG A 494 0.34 -4.20 5.98
CA ARG A 494 1.43 -5.13 5.74
C ARG A 494 0.92 -6.57 5.68
N ASP A 495 0.02 -6.93 6.59
CA ASP A 495 -0.55 -8.28 6.68
C ASP A 495 -1.36 -8.61 5.41
N LEU A 496 -2.15 -7.65 4.92
CA LEU A 496 -2.92 -7.76 3.67
C LEU A 496 -2.05 -7.62 2.41
N GLY A 497 -0.73 -7.45 2.51
CA GLY A 497 0.20 -7.30 1.39
C GLY A 497 0.37 -5.85 0.87
N GLU A 498 1.62 -5.40 0.73
CA GLU A 498 1.98 -4.04 0.31
C GLU A 498 1.76 -3.74 -1.18
N TYR A 499 1.37 -4.72 -2.02
CA TYR A 499 0.97 -4.46 -3.40
C TYR A 499 -0.41 -3.83 -3.44
N THR A 500 -0.41 -2.51 -3.25
CA THR A 500 -1.56 -1.61 -3.32
C THR A 500 -2.71 -2.05 -2.43
N VAL A 501 -2.65 -1.69 -1.14
CA VAL A 501 -3.83 -1.65 -0.24
C VAL A 501 -5.04 -1.00 -0.91
N ALA A 502 -4.86 -0.14 -1.92
CA ALA A 502 -5.92 0.38 -2.77
C ALA A 502 -6.57 -0.64 -3.73
N SER A 503 -5.80 -1.53 -4.35
CA SER A 503 -6.33 -2.64 -5.17
C SER A 503 -7.00 -3.70 -4.29
N ILE A 504 -6.40 -3.98 -3.13
CA ILE A 504 -6.91 -4.98 -2.18
C ILE A 504 -8.15 -4.46 -1.47
N ALA A 505 -8.20 -3.20 -1.04
CA ALA A 505 -9.39 -2.63 -0.42
C ALA A 505 -10.60 -2.56 -1.37
N GLY A 506 -10.37 -2.40 -2.68
CA GLY A 506 -11.43 -2.58 -3.70
C GLY A 506 -11.86 -4.04 -3.89
N SER A 507 -11.05 -4.99 -3.42
CA SER A 507 -11.30 -6.43 -3.44
C SER A 507 -11.85 -6.97 -2.11
N ILE A 508 -11.84 -6.17 -1.03
CA ILE A 508 -12.41 -6.55 0.27
C ILE A 508 -13.94 -6.36 0.21
N ARG A 509 -14.67 -7.45 0.43
CA ARG A 509 -16.13 -7.47 0.50
C ARG A 509 -16.63 -6.97 1.85
N ARG A 510 -16.06 -7.48 2.95
CA ARG A 510 -16.38 -7.12 4.34
C ARG A 510 -15.11 -7.05 5.17
N PHE A 511 -15.06 -6.12 6.13
CA PHE A 511 -13.91 -5.93 7.01
C PHE A 511 -14.35 -5.67 8.44
N TRP A 512 -13.85 -6.41 9.40
CA TRP A 512 -14.16 -6.26 10.81
C TRP A 512 -12.92 -5.85 11.58
N PHE A 513 -12.91 -4.63 12.13
CA PHE A 513 -11.87 -4.22 13.07
C PHE A 513 -12.03 -4.93 14.41
N GLY A 514 -10.88 -5.26 15.02
CA GLY A 514 -10.77 -5.74 16.39
C GLY A 514 -9.86 -4.87 17.24
N TYR A 515 -9.57 -5.38 18.43
CA TYR A 515 -8.73 -4.78 19.44
C TYR A 515 -7.27 -4.74 18.96
N ASN A 516 -6.58 -3.63 19.23
CA ASN A 516 -5.14 -3.50 18.99
C ASN A 516 -4.65 -3.92 17.57
N HIS A 517 -5.34 -3.46 16.52
CA HIS A 517 -5.01 -3.76 15.12
C HIS A 517 -5.30 -5.20 14.66
N ASP A 518 -5.98 -5.98 15.48
CA ASP A 518 -6.61 -7.21 15.02
C ASP A 518 -7.71 -6.89 14.01
N TYR A 519 -7.92 -7.81 13.09
CA TYR A 519 -8.89 -7.66 12.03
C TYR A 519 -9.28 -9.00 11.42
N MET A 520 -10.40 -8.98 10.71
CA MET A 520 -10.78 -10.02 9.76
C MET A 520 -11.30 -9.36 8.49
N ALA A 521 -10.84 -9.82 7.34
CA ALA A 521 -11.25 -9.38 6.02
C ALA A 521 -11.83 -10.56 5.26
N GLU A 522 -12.99 -10.37 4.65
CA GLU A 522 -13.53 -11.26 3.63
C GLU A 522 -13.29 -10.62 2.26
N MET A 523 -12.63 -11.35 1.37
CA MET A 523 -12.36 -10.94 0.02
C MET A 523 -13.57 -11.20 -0.89
N ASN A 524 -13.62 -10.56 -2.05
CA ASN A 524 -14.64 -10.81 -3.06
C ASN A 524 -14.60 -12.25 -3.60
N THR A 525 -13.48 -12.97 -3.41
CA THR A 525 -13.31 -14.42 -3.70
C THR A 525 -13.96 -15.33 -2.64
N ALA A 526 -14.56 -14.76 -1.59
CA ALA A 526 -15.03 -15.48 -0.40
C ALA A 526 -13.91 -16.13 0.44
N GLU A 527 -12.65 -15.80 0.15
CA GLU A 527 -11.51 -16.11 1.03
C GLU A 527 -11.48 -15.15 2.21
N TYR A 528 -10.94 -15.63 3.33
CA TYR A 528 -10.82 -14.84 4.55
C TYR A 528 -9.34 -14.66 4.90
N GLU A 529 -8.97 -13.44 5.29
CA GLU A 529 -7.67 -13.10 5.87
C GLU A 529 -7.87 -12.47 7.23
N TRP A 530 -7.11 -12.88 8.24
CA TRP A 530 -7.28 -12.37 9.59
C TRP A 530 -5.99 -12.34 10.41
N ARG A 531 -5.95 -11.43 11.38
CA ARG A 531 -5.07 -11.48 12.55
C ARG A 531 -5.93 -11.18 13.76
N ILE A 532 -6.14 -12.15 14.64
CA ILE A 532 -7.03 -12.04 15.80
C ILE A 532 -6.38 -12.58 17.07
N ASP A 533 -5.07 -12.37 17.18
CA ASP A 533 -4.22 -12.89 18.26
C ASP A 533 -4.74 -12.52 19.65
N SER A 534 -5.43 -11.38 19.78
CA SER A 534 -5.97 -10.91 21.05
C SER A 534 -7.24 -11.66 21.49
N TYR A 535 -7.95 -12.32 20.57
CA TYR A 535 -9.29 -12.87 20.80
C TYR A 535 -9.30 -14.35 21.24
N GLY A 536 -8.13 -14.92 21.55
CA GLY A 536 -8.00 -16.24 22.17
C GLY A 536 -8.75 -17.35 21.42
N SER A 537 -9.84 -17.85 22.02
CA SER A 537 -10.61 -18.97 21.47
C SER A 537 -11.40 -18.65 20.19
N LEU A 538 -11.42 -17.38 19.75
CA LEU A 538 -12.11 -16.98 18.52
C LEU A 538 -11.48 -17.61 17.27
N GLU A 539 -10.16 -17.77 17.24
CA GLU A 539 -9.45 -18.31 16.07
C GLU A 539 -9.91 -19.73 15.73
N HIS A 540 -9.89 -20.64 16.71
CA HIS A 540 -10.39 -21.99 16.52
C HIS A 540 -11.87 -22.01 16.08
N ARG A 541 -12.70 -21.07 16.57
CA ARG A 541 -14.12 -21.00 16.21
C ARG A 541 -14.34 -20.49 14.79
N ILE A 542 -13.49 -19.59 14.32
CA ILE A 542 -13.51 -19.10 12.93
C ILE A 542 -13.06 -20.18 11.97
N VAL A 543 -11.95 -20.86 12.27
CA VAL A 543 -11.46 -21.99 11.47
C VAL A 543 -12.54 -23.08 11.38
N ASP A 544 -13.21 -23.42 12.49
CA ASP A 544 -14.31 -24.39 12.50
C ASP A 544 -15.49 -23.94 11.63
N ALA A 545 -15.86 -22.65 11.69
CA ALA A 545 -16.95 -22.09 10.89
C ALA A 545 -16.64 -22.03 9.38
N ILE A 546 -15.37 -21.84 9.01
CA ILE A 546 -14.93 -21.75 7.61
C ILE A 546 -14.68 -23.15 7.02
N GLU A 547 -13.97 -24.02 7.73
CA GLU A 547 -13.48 -25.29 7.18
C GLU A 547 -14.42 -26.48 7.36
N LYS A 548 -15.21 -26.55 8.45
CA LYS A 548 -15.98 -27.77 8.79
C LYS A 548 -17.44 -27.73 8.40
N GLU A 549 -18.06 -26.55 8.32
CA GLU A 549 -19.50 -26.41 8.09
C GLU A 549 -19.89 -25.92 6.70
N ASP A 550 -18.91 -25.69 5.81
CA ASP A 550 -19.06 -25.34 4.38
C ASP A 550 -20.00 -24.15 4.10
N LYS A 551 -20.06 -23.18 5.02
CA LYS A 551 -21.08 -22.13 4.98
C LYS A 551 -20.60 -20.71 5.23
N GLY A 552 -19.43 -20.48 5.85
CA GLY A 552 -18.88 -19.13 6.00
C GLY A 552 -19.49 -18.30 7.13
N ILE A 553 -19.10 -17.03 7.20
CA ILE A 553 -19.45 -16.10 8.28
C ILE A 553 -20.54 -15.13 7.84
N LYS A 554 -21.70 -15.20 8.52
CA LYS A 554 -22.82 -14.28 8.27
C LYS A 554 -22.59 -12.91 8.86
N GLN A 555 -22.13 -12.85 10.11
CA GLN A 555 -21.79 -11.60 10.78
C GLN A 555 -20.76 -11.84 11.88
N LEU A 556 -19.85 -10.89 12.04
CA LEU A 556 -18.85 -10.88 13.09
C LEU A 556 -18.86 -9.51 13.78
N ALA A 557 -18.82 -9.50 15.11
CA ALA A 557 -18.54 -8.32 15.89
C ALA A 557 -17.42 -8.64 16.87
N MET A 558 -16.28 -7.97 16.70
CA MET A 558 -15.17 -8.03 17.63
C MET A 558 -15.17 -6.74 18.44
N ASN A 559 -15.11 -6.84 19.76
CA ASN A 559 -15.11 -5.64 20.60
C ASN A 559 -13.77 -4.92 20.48
N ILE A 560 -13.80 -3.74 19.86
CA ILE A 560 -12.59 -2.98 19.50
C ILE A 560 -11.84 -2.39 20.71
N GLU A 561 -12.45 -2.38 21.90
CA GLU A 561 -11.86 -1.88 23.15
C GLU A 561 -11.66 -2.98 24.22
N ASP A 562 -12.23 -4.17 24.04
CA ASP A 562 -12.02 -5.34 24.91
C ASP A 562 -11.81 -6.62 24.08
N PRO A 563 -10.59 -7.17 24.02
CA PRO A 563 -10.27 -8.32 23.17
C PRO A 563 -10.97 -9.63 23.60
N ARG A 564 -11.65 -9.68 24.74
CA ARG A 564 -12.39 -10.88 25.16
C ARG A 564 -13.84 -10.89 24.67
N GLY A 565 -14.35 -9.76 24.19
CA GLY A 565 -15.72 -9.60 23.73
C GLY A 565 -15.86 -9.85 22.24
N TYR A 566 -16.67 -10.83 21.84
CA TYR A 566 -17.02 -11.04 20.44
C TYR A 566 -18.36 -11.75 20.25
N ILE A 567 -18.95 -11.58 19.07
CA ILE A 567 -20.12 -12.33 18.60
C ILE A 567 -19.84 -12.79 17.16
N LEU A 568 -20.04 -14.07 16.89
CA LEU A 568 -19.90 -14.71 15.58
C LEU A 568 -21.23 -15.39 15.23
N ILE A 569 -21.83 -14.99 14.10
CA ILE A 569 -23.00 -15.64 13.50
C ILE A 569 -22.54 -16.37 12.24
N LYS A 570 -22.84 -17.66 12.15
CA LYS A 570 -22.52 -18.52 11.00
C LYS A 570 -23.65 -18.46 9.97
N ASP A 571 -23.32 -18.58 8.69
CA ASP A 571 -24.31 -18.62 7.60
C ASP A 571 -25.24 -19.85 7.67
N ALA A 572 -24.80 -20.93 8.31
CA ALA A 572 -25.58 -22.14 8.56
C ALA A 572 -26.71 -21.99 9.59
N GLY A 573 -26.79 -20.83 10.24
CA GLY A 573 -27.54 -20.66 11.48
C GLY A 573 -26.69 -21.01 12.70
N GLY A 574 -26.96 -20.33 13.81
CA GLY A 574 -26.23 -20.47 15.06
C GLY A 574 -25.27 -19.31 15.35
N ALA A 575 -25.20 -18.93 16.61
CA ALA A 575 -24.40 -17.81 17.09
C ALA A 575 -23.53 -18.22 18.28
N LEU A 576 -22.25 -17.90 18.20
CA LEU A 576 -21.25 -18.09 19.24
C LEU A 576 -20.84 -16.70 19.77
N TRP A 577 -20.69 -16.55 21.07
CA TRP A 577 -20.25 -15.29 21.65
C TRP A 577 -19.39 -15.50 22.89
N ASN A 578 -18.68 -14.44 23.25
CA ASN A 578 -18.05 -14.24 24.54
C ASN A 578 -18.31 -12.78 24.92
N ALA A 579 -18.84 -12.53 26.11
CA ALA A 579 -19.26 -11.19 26.47
C ALA A 579 -18.09 -10.26 26.80
N GLY A 580 -16.90 -10.79 27.11
CA GLY A 580 -15.72 -10.01 27.46
C GLY A 580 -15.43 -9.95 28.96
N THR A 581 -14.68 -8.93 29.39
CA THR A 581 -14.33 -8.72 30.80
C THR A 581 -15.36 -7.86 31.54
N ASN A 582 -15.30 -7.82 32.88
CA ASN A 582 -16.16 -6.94 33.69
C ASN A 582 -16.13 -5.45 33.27
N ASN A 583 -15.07 -5.01 32.58
CA ASN A 583 -14.96 -3.62 32.12
C ASN A 583 -15.48 -3.40 30.69
N GLY A 584 -15.52 -4.43 29.84
CA GLY A 584 -15.99 -4.36 28.44
C GLY A 584 -17.10 -5.35 28.08
N ARG A 585 -17.86 -5.82 29.09
CA ARG A 585 -18.99 -6.73 28.91
C ARG A 585 -20.13 -6.00 28.22
N PHE A 586 -20.60 -6.52 27.08
CA PHE A 586 -21.88 -6.11 26.51
C PHE A 586 -23.04 -6.78 27.27
N ASP A 587 -24.26 -6.23 27.17
CA ASP A 587 -25.40 -6.77 27.90
C ASP A 587 -25.85 -8.12 27.33
N GLU A 588 -25.41 -9.21 27.96
CA GLU A 588 -25.79 -10.58 27.60
C GLU A 588 -27.30 -10.82 27.58
N PRO A 589 -28.10 -10.30 28.54
CA PRO A 589 -29.56 -10.41 28.46
C PRO A 589 -30.16 -9.81 27.18
N SER A 590 -29.71 -8.62 26.76
CA SER A 590 -30.14 -8.02 25.48
C SER A 590 -29.70 -8.84 24.28
N TRP A 591 -28.50 -9.40 24.32
CA TRP A 591 -28.03 -10.33 23.28
C TRP A 591 -28.89 -11.58 23.21
N HIS A 592 -29.20 -12.22 24.35
CA HIS A 592 -30.07 -13.38 24.40
C HIS A 592 -31.46 -13.09 23.81
N LYS A 593 -32.09 -11.98 24.23
CA LYS A 593 -33.37 -11.54 23.65
C LYS A 593 -33.26 -11.37 22.14
N PHE A 594 -32.28 -10.61 21.67
CA PHE A 594 -32.08 -10.39 20.24
C PHE A 594 -31.87 -11.71 19.48
N LYS A 595 -31.04 -12.60 20.03
CA LYS A 595 -30.75 -13.90 19.44
C LYS A 595 -31.99 -14.77 19.32
N ASP A 596 -32.78 -14.87 20.39
CA ASP A 596 -33.97 -15.72 20.46
C ASP A 596 -35.08 -15.21 19.51
N HIS A 597 -35.21 -13.88 19.35
CA HIS A 597 -36.18 -13.29 18.42
C HIS A 597 -35.80 -13.47 16.94
N ASN A 598 -34.51 -13.65 16.65
CA ASN A 598 -34.00 -13.72 15.27
C ASN A 598 -33.47 -15.11 14.90
N GLN A 599 -33.64 -16.12 15.78
CA GLN A 599 -33.02 -17.44 15.64
C GLN A 599 -33.33 -18.14 14.30
N ASP A 600 -34.54 -17.92 13.78
CA ASP A 600 -35.07 -18.56 12.57
C ASP A 600 -35.08 -17.63 11.35
N THR A 601 -34.69 -16.36 11.53
CA THR A 601 -34.85 -15.29 10.53
C THR A 601 -33.56 -14.57 10.17
N TRP A 602 -32.41 -15.01 10.74
CA TRP A 602 -31.09 -14.45 10.47
C TRP A 602 -30.84 -14.24 9.00
#